data_AF-A0A2N0WUF6-F1
#
_entry.id   AF-A0A2N0WUF6-F1
#
_cell.length_a   1.000
_cell.length_b   1.000
_cell.length_c   1.000
_cell.angle_alpha   90.00
_cell.angle_beta   90.00
_cell.angle_gamma   90.00
#
_symmetry.space_group_name_H-M   'P 1'
#
loop_
_entity.id
_entity.type
_entity.pdbx_description
1 polymer ?
#
loop_
_entity_poly.entity_id
_entity_poly.type
_entity_poly.pdbx_seq_one_letter_code
_entity_poly.pdbx_strand_id
1 'polypeptide(L)'
;MPLPLILLGTALSSVALYSEQKSHLRKQDRQRFRPNNHDMGREPSELLPSKHLVRVMPGSVVCCEVYQAFQHTGIVVDDDTIIELHGSGLIRAVSFKRFLHGRSGKNIFIACDRRAQPIVVNQAIGAAVNDIFTFHRYDLFTANCYRHTWRWLTGLDREISSFEQFNRLLSAQAKQPIYWDRAHLPSRLNHL
;
A
#
# COMPACT_ATOMS: atom_id res chain seq x y z
N MET A 1 22.54 -20.82 -32.11
CA MET A 1 22.41 -20.12 -30.82
C MET A 1 21.25 -19.12 -30.91
N PRO A 2 20.04 -19.46 -30.44
CA PRO A 2 18.85 -18.60 -30.54
C PRO A 2 18.82 -17.43 -29.53
N LEU A 3 19.89 -17.28 -28.75
CA LEU A 3 20.04 -16.27 -27.70
C LEU A 3 19.68 -14.83 -28.13
N PRO A 4 20.05 -14.35 -29.34
CA PRO A 4 19.73 -12.97 -29.76
C PRO A 4 18.23 -12.73 -29.93
N LEU A 5 17.50 -13.69 -30.50
CA LEU A 5 16.07 -13.57 -30.77
C LEU A 5 15.22 -13.70 -29.49
N ILE A 6 15.65 -14.57 -28.56
CA ILE A 6 15.01 -14.71 -27.25
C ILE A 6 15.17 -13.41 -26.46
N LEU A 7 16.38 -12.85 -26.41
CA LEU A 7 16.64 -11.57 -25.72
C LEU A 7 15.82 -10.43 -26.34
N LEU A 8 15.77 -10.32 -27.67
CA LEU A 8 14.97 -9.29 -28.35
C LEU A 8 13.47 -9.44 -28.05
N GLY A 9 12.95 -10.67 -28.08
CA GLY A 9 11.55 -10.97 -27.76
C GLY A 9 11.18 -10.60 -26.32
N THR A 10 12.05 -10.92 -25.35
CA THR A 10 11.85 -10.54 -23.94
C THR A 10 11.93 -9.04 -23.70
N ALA A 11 12.82 -8.33 -24.41
CA ALA A 11 12.94 -6.88 -24.32
C ALA A 11 11.69 -6.18 -24.88
N LEU A 12 11.17 -6.62 -26.01
CA LEU A 12 9.96 -6.04 -26.60
C LEU A 12 8.72 -6.27 -25.73
N SER A 13 8.54 -7.47 -25.17
CA SER A 13 7.40 -7.77 -24.31
C SER A 13 7.42 -6.97 -23.01
N SER A 14 8.59 -6.86 -22.36
CA SER A 14 8.76 -6.04 -21.16
C SER A 14 8.51 -4.55 -21.40
N VAL A 15 8.97 -4.00 -22.53
CA VAL A 15 8.68 -2.61 -22.93
C VAL A 15 7.18 -2.40 -23.16
N ALA A 16 6.51 -3.35 -23.83
CA ALA A 16 5.07 -3.28 -24.08
C ALA A 16 4.29 -3.25 -22.75
N LEU A 17 4.55 -4.20 -21.85
CA LEU A 17 3.91 -4.29 -20.52
C LEU A 17 4.14 -3.01 -19.70
N TYR A 18 5.36 -2.49 -19.69
CA TYR A 18 5.69 -1.24 -19.01
C TYR A 18 4.89 -0.05 -19.56
N SER A 19 4.75 0.04 -20.89
CA SER A 19 4.00 1.11 -21.54
C SER A 19 2.50 1.03 -21.26
N GLU A 20 1.95 -0.19 -21.22
CA GLU A 20 0.56 -0.47 -20.93
C GLU A 20 0.22 -0.10 -19.48
N GLN A 21 1.04 -0.56 -18.52
CA GLN A 21 0.88 -0.21 -17.11
C GLN A 21 0.91 1.30 -16.91
N LYS A 22 1.88 2.00 -17.52
CA LYS A 22 1.95 3.47 -17.45
C LYS A 22 0.71 4.15 -18.05
N SER A 23 0.17 3.63 -19.14
CA SER A 23 -1.06 4.12 -19.75
C SER A 23 -2.29 3.92 -18.84
N HIS A 24 -2.37 2.75 -18.19
CA HIS A 24 -3.39 2.41 -17.21
C HIS A 24 -3.40 3.40 -16.04
N LEU A 25 -2.25 3.64 -15.43
CA LEU A 25 -2.08 4.59 -14.32
C LEU A 25 -2.46 6.02 -14.73
N ARG A 26 -2.08 6.46 -15.95
CA ARG A 26 -2.51 7.76 -16.50
C ARG A 26 -4.02 7.84 -16.72
N LYS A 27 -4.66 6.73 -17.08
CA LYS A 27 -6.12 6.67 -17.23
C LYS A 27 -6.81 6.82 -15.87
N GLN A 28 -6.33 6.14 -14.84
CA GLN A 28 -6.79 6.30 -13.46
C GLN A 28 -6.69 7.77 -13.01
N ASP A 29 -5.54 8.42 -13.23
CA ASP A 29 -5.35 9.85 -12.91
C ASP A 29 -6.38 10.76 -13.61
N ARG A 30 -6.64 10.53 -14.92
CA ARG A 30 -7.63 11.30 -15.69
C ARG A 30 -9.07 11.05 -15.24
N GLN A 31 -9.35 9.88 -14.67
CA GLN A 31 -10.69 9.46 -14.26
C GLN A 31 -10.98 9.75 -12.79
N ARG A 32 -10.01 10.26 -12.01
CA ARG A 32 -10.12 10.52 -10.57
C ARG A 32 -11.38 11.26 -10.12
N PHE A 33 -11.80 12.28 -10.87
CA PHE A 33 -12.99 13.08 -10.53
C PHE A 33 -14.24 12.66 -11.28
N ARG A 34 -14.14 11.65 -12.16
CA ARG A 34 -15.30 11.10 -12.86
C ARG A 34 -15.98 10.05 -11.97
N PRO A 35 -17.31 9.98 -11.97
CA PRO A 35 -18.01 8.85 -11.39
C PRO A 35 -17.47 7.55 -12.00
N ASN A 36 -17.06 6.62 -11.16
CA ASN A 36 -16.68 5.28 -11.57
C ASN A 36 -17.16 4.30 -10.50
N ASN A 37 -17.40 3.06 -10.92
CA ASN A 37 -17.83 1.96 -10.03
C ASN A 37 -16.66 1.03 -9.69
N HIS A 38 -15.42 1.53 -9.77
CA HIS A 38 -14.24 0.73 -9.47
C HIS A 38 -13.89 0.88 -8.00
N ASP A 39 -13.50 -0.21 -7.35
CA ASP A 39 -13.02 -0.14 -5.96
C ASP A 39 -11.66 0.55 -5.85
N MET A 40 -10.88 0.50 -6.93
CA MET A 40 -9.55 1.10 -7.02
C MET A 40 -9.60 2.30 -7.94
N GLY A 41 -9.55 3.49 -7.34
CA GLY A 41 -9.49 4.74 -8.07
C GLY A 41 -8.09 5.03 -8.61
N ARG A 42 -7.05 4.66 -7.84
CA ARG A 42 -5.65 4.78 -8.24
C ARG A 42 -4.77 3.76 -7.53
N GLU A 43 -4.03 2.96 -8.29
CA GLU A 43 -3.05 2.00 -7.76
C GLU A 43 -1.84 2.68 -7.12
N PRO A 44 -1.25 2.10 -6.05
CA PRO A 44 0.07 2.49 -5.58
C PRO A 44 1.09 2.09 -6.64
N SER A 45 2.02 2.98 -6.98
CA SER A 45 2.96 2.69 -8.05
C SER A 45 4.24 3.50 -7.93
N GLU A 46 5.37 2.81 -7.88
CA GLU A 46 6.71 3.41 -8.01
C GLU A 46 7.01 3.86 -9.45
N LEU A 47 6.42 3.15 -10.43
CA LEU A 47 6.60 3.41 -11.86
C LEU A 47 6.10 4.80 -12.26
N LEU A 48 4.87 5.11 -11.85
CA LEU A 48 4.27 6.41 -12.07
C LEU A 48 3.48 6.77 -10.81
N PRO A 49 4.11 7.39 -9.81
CA PRO A 49 3.41 7.85 -8.62
C PRO A 49 2.35 8.89 -8.99
N SER A 50 1.24 8.90 -8.25
CA SER A 50 0.26 9.99 -8.31
C SER A 50 0.94 11.34 -8.06
N LYS A 51 0.43 12.39 -8.72
CA LYS A 51 0.90 13.78 -8.50
C LYS A 51 0.47 14.34 -7.15
N HIS A 52 -0.51 13.70 -6.50
CA HIS A 52 -1.02 14.14 -5.22
C HIS A 52 -0.05 13.70 -4.12
N LEU A 53 0.32 14.66 -3.27
CA LEU A 53 1.07 14.45 -2.05
C LEU A 53 0.12 14.58 -0.87
N VAL A 54 0.15 13.58 0.00
CA VAL A 54 -0.82 13.44 1.08
C VAL A 54 -0.12 13.58 2.42
N ARG A 55 -0.61 14.49 3.26
CA ARG A 55 -0.14 14.58 4.64
C ARG A 55 -0.55 13.32 5.39
N VAL A 56 0.43 12.68 6.02
CA VAL A 56 0.21 11.50 6.85
C VAL A 56 -0.56 11.90 8.12
N MET A 57 -1.56 11.11 8.50
CA MET A 57 -2.34 11.31 9.74
C MET A 57 -2.43 10.00 10.52
N PRO A 58 -2.37 10.01 11.87
CA PRO A 58 -2.67 8.82 12.67
C PRO A 58 -4.03 8.21 12.28
N GLY A 59 -4.09 6.88 12.24
CA GLY A 59 -5.23 6.10 11.76
C GLY A 59 -5.30 5.93 10.24
N SER A 60 -4.35 6.50 9.48
CA SER A 60 -4.28 6.28 8.03
C SER A 60 -3.78 4.88 7.70
N VAL A 61 -4.39 4.27 6.69
CA VAL A 61 -3.89 3.02 6.08
C VAL A 61 -2.79 3.34 5.09
N VAL A 62 -1.68 2.59 5.17
CA VAL A 62 -0.53 2.79 4.29
C VAL A 62 -0.17 1.52 3.56
N CYS A 63 0.50 1.66 2.42
CA CYS A 63 1.24 0.57 1.81
C CYS A 63 2.57 1.03 1.19
N CYS A 64 3.46 0.08 0.93
CA CYS A 64 4.62 0.25 0.09
C CYS A 64 4.82 -0.97 -0.82
N GLU A 65 5.57 -0.81 -1.90
CA GLU A 65 5.82 -1.88 -2.85
C GLU A 65 6.94 -2.83 -2.38
N VAL A 66 6.74 -4.13 -2.59
CA VAL A 66 7.68 -5.20 -2.30
C VAL A 66 7.90 -6.04 -3.57
N TYR A 67 9.13 -6.02 -4.08
CA TYR A 67 9.59 -6.70 -5.30
C TYR A 67 8.69 -6.48 -6.53
N GLN A 68 8.13 -5.28 -6.71
CA GLN A 68 7.28 -4.89 -7.86
C GLN A 68 5.98 -5.69 -8.04
N ALA A 69 5.66 -6.60 -7.12
CA ALA A 69 4.55 -7.52 -7.26
C ALA A 69 3.60 -7.51 -6.05
N PHE A 70 4.10 -7.16 -4.86
CA PHE A 70 3.33 -7.21 -3.63
C PHE A 70 3.30 -5.86 -2.94
N GLN A 71 2.26 -5.65 -2.14
CA GLN A 71 2.12 -4.48 -1.31
C GLN A 71 2.25 -4.90 0.14
N HIS A 72 2.96 -4.11 0.92
CA HIS A 72 3.05 -4.32 2.35
C HIS A 72 2.28 -3.22 3.07
N THR A 73 1.29 -3.60 3.88
CA THR A 73 0.38 -2.66 4.54
C THR A 73 0.68 -2.46 6.02
N GLY A 74 0.19 -1.34 6.55
CA GLY A 74 0.22 -1.02 7.98
C GLY A 74 -0.71 0.13 8.34
N ILE A 75 -0.66 0.53 9.60
CA ILE A 75 -1.44 1.66 10.14
C ILE A 75 -0.48 2.69 10.72
N VAL A 76 -0.66 3.95 10.35
CA VAL A 76 0.02 5.06 11.03
C VAL A 76 -0.61 5.25 12.40
N VAL A 77 0.23 5.33 13.43
CA VAL A 77 -0.24 5.60 14.80
C VAL A 77 0.31 6.90 15.37
N ASP A 78 1.35 7.46 14.76
CA ASP A 78 1.97 8.72 15.16
C ASP A 78 2.75 9.35 13.99
N ASP A 79 3.39 10.50 14.21
CA ASP A 79 4.08 11.34 13.20
C ASP A 79 5.17 10.62 12.39
N ASP A 80 5.90 9.67 13.00
CA ASP A 80 6.89 8.79 12.33
C ASP A 80 6.76 7.36 12.86
N THR A 81 5.53 6.87 13.05
CA THR A 81 5.30 5.51 13.56
C THR A 81 4.22 4.81 12.75
N ILE A 82 4.58 3.69 12.15
CA ILE A 82 3.69 2.71 11.53
C ILE A 82 3.73 1.43 12.34
N ILE A 83 2.56 0.84 12.59
CA ILE A 83 2.46 -0.52 13.08
C ILE A 83 2.26 -1.45 11.89
N GLU A 84 3.07 -2.51 11.84
CA GLU A 84 3.05 -3.50 10.77
C GLU A 84 3.21 -4.92 11.33
N LEU A 85 2.67 -5.91 10.60
CA LEU A 85 3.05 -7.30 10.76
C LEU A 85 4.31 -7.57 9.91
N HIS A 86 5.46 -7.79 10.55
CA HIS A 86 6.68 -8.13 9.86
C HIS A 86 6.63 -9.55 9.28
N GLY A 87 7.42 -9.83 8.23
CA GLY A 87 7.51 -11.16 7.61
C GLY A 87 8.05 -12.26 8.54
N SER A 88 8.64 -11.89 9.68
CA SER A 88 8.97 -12.86 10.74
C SER A 88 7.76 -13.30 11.56
N GLY A 89 6.61 -12.65 11.42
CA GLY A 89 5.43 -12.87 12.25
C GLY A 89 5.26 -11.90 13.43
N LEU A 90 6.26 -11.05 13.70
CA LEU A 90 6.20 -10.09 14.80
C LEU A 90 5.44 -8.83 14.39
N ILE A 91 4.47 -8.43 15.20
CA ILE A 91 3.87 -7.09 15.09
C ILE A 91 4.78 -6.08 15.78
N ARG A 92 5.17 -5.05 15.03
CA ARG A 92 6.16 -4.05 15.47
C ARG A 92 5.75 -2.64 15.10
N ALA A 93 6.14 -1.69 15.95
CA ALA A 93 6.14 -0.27 15.64
C ALA A 93 7.48 0.10 14.97
N VAL A 94 7.41 0.77 13.81
CA VAL A 94 8.58 1.16 13.01
C VAL A 94 8.42 2.57 12.47
N SER A 95 9.56 3.25 12.28
CA SER A 95 9.57 4.52 11.55
C SER A 95 9.26 4.35 10.08
N PHE A 96 8.90 5.44 9.39
CA PHE A 96 8.67 5.44 7.95
C PHE A 96 9.91 4.94 7.19
N LYS A 97 11.12 5.32 7.64
CA LYS A 97 12.38 4.81 7.09
C LYS A 97 12.49 3.28 7.24
N ARG A 98 12.20 2.74 8.42
CA ARG A 98 12.25 1.29 8.68
C ARG A 98 11.11 0.53 7.99
N PHE A 99 9.98 1.18 7.73
CA PHE A 99 8.89 0.66 6.91
C PHE A 99 9.26 0.55 5.43
N LEU A 100 10.30 1.21 4.94
CA LEU A 100 10.80 0.99 3.57
C LEU A 100 12.04 0.09 3.55
N HIS A 101 12.73 -0.06 4.68
CA HIS A 101 13.97 -0.81 4.78
C HIS A 101 13.79 -2.28 4.42
N GLY A 102 14.62 -2.78 3.49
CA GLY A 102 14.57 -4.17 3.01
C GLY A 102 13.45 -4.46 2.01
N ARG A 103 12.80 -3.42 1.47
CA ARG A 103 11.74 -3.50 0.45
C ARG A 103 12.21 -2.77 -0.82
N SER A 104 11.61 -3.09 -1.98
CA SER A 104 11.98 -2.45 -3.25
C SER A 104 11.36 -1.07 -3.43
N GLY A 105 10.23 -0.82 -2.76
CA GLY A 105 9.54 0.47 -2.76
C GLY A 105 10.38 1.57 -2.12
N LYS A 106 10.26 2.78 -2.67
CA LYS A 106 10.92 4.00 -2.21
C LYS A 106 9.93 5.00 -1.61
N ASN A 107 8.64 4.78 -1.83
CA ASN A 107 7.57 5.65 -1.41
C ASN A 107 6.58 4.88 -0.52
N ILE A 108 6.02 5.60 0.45
CA ILE A 108 4.84 5.17 1.18
C ILE A 108 3.63 5.76 0.47
N PHE A 109 2.61 4.95 0.26
CA PHE A 109 1.32 5.36 -0.30
C PHE A 109 0.25 5.32 0.79
N ILE A 110 -0.61 6.33 0.82
CA ILE A 110 -1.71 6.46 1.77
C ILE A 110 -3.02 6.14 1.05
N ALA A 111 -3.90 5.38 1.70
CA ALA A 111 -5.26 5.18 1.21
C ALA A 111 -6.05 6.48 1.36
N CYS A 112 -6.54 7.03 0.26
CA CYS A 112 -7.21 8.32 0.21
C CYS A 112 -8.53 8.28 -0.56
N ASP A 113 -9.30 9.34 -0.40
CA ASP A 113 -10.41 9.67 -1.27
C ASP A 113 -9.95 10.32 -2.60
N ARG A 114 -10.91 10.58 -3.49
CA ARG A 114 -10.65 11.26 -4.77
C ARG A 114 -10.09 12.69 -4.63
N ARG A 115 -10.15 13.31 -3.46
CA ARG A 115 -9.60 14.65 -3.16
C ARG A 115 -8.26 14.59 -2.45
N ALA A 116 -7.63 13.41 -2.41
CA ALA A 116 -6.35 13.17 -1.74
C ALA A 116 -6.43 13.43 -0.23
N GLN A 117 -7.60 13.20 0.38
CA GLN A 117 -7.78 13.19 1.82
C GLN A 117 -7.57 11.76 2.34
N PRO A 118 -6.69 11.54 3.34
CA PRO A 118 -6.51 10.24 3.96
C PRO A 118 -7.82 9.67 4.51
N ILE A 119 -8.01 8.37 4.31
CA ILE A 119 -9.04 7.61 5.00
C ILE A 119 -8.48 7.26 6.38
N VAL A 120 -9.05 7.90 7.41
CA VAL A 120 -8.61 7.75 8.81
C VAL A 120 -9.59 6.89 9.58
N VAL A 121 -9.07 5.87 10.26
CA VAL A 121 -9.84 4.96 11.12
C VAL A 121 -9.25 5.00 12.52
N ASN A 122 -9.72 5.93 13.36
CA ASN A 122 -9.15 6.19 14.68
C ASN A 122 -9.09 4.96 15.60
N GLN A 123 -10.11 4.10 15.55
CA GLN A 123 -10.16 2.86 16.34
C GLN A 123 -9.01 1.89 15.99
N ALA A 124 -8.48 1.95 14.76
CA ALA A 124 -7.38 1.09 14.34
C ALA A 124 -6.07 1.42 15.05
N ILE A 125 -5.91 2.65 15.54
CA ILE A 125 -4.71 3.07 16.30
C ILE A 125 -4.61 2.24 17.57
N GLY A 126 -5.66 2.25 18.40
CA GLY A 126 -5.70 1.49 19.65
C GLY A 126 -5.61 -0.01 19.41
N ALA A 127 -6.32 -0.53 18.41
CA ALA A 127 -6.26 -1.94 18.05
C ALA A 127 -4.85 -2.39 17.63
N ALA A 128 -4.16 -1.60 16.81
CA ALA A 128 -2.81 -1.91 16.36
C ALA A 128 -1.78 -1.77 17.49
N VAL A 129 -1.90 -0.73 18.34
CA VAL A 129 -1.00 -0.50 19.49
C VAL A 129 -1.09 -1.65 20.49
N ASN A 130 -2.30 -2.14 20.78
CA ASN A 130 -2.50 -3.26 21.70
C ASN A 130 -1.94 -4.58 21.19
N ASP A 131 -1.64 -4.68 19.90
CA ASP A 131 -1.12 -5.89 19.24
C ASP A 131 0.42 -5.83 19.10
N ILE A 132 1.08 -4.75 19.50
CA ILE A 132 2.56 -4.66 19.43
C ILE A 132 3.19 -5.76 20.30
N PHE A 133 4.28 -6.34 19.81
CA PHE A 133 5.02 -7.46 20.42
C PHE A 133 4.27 -8.79 20.45
N THR A 134 3.11 -8.90 19.81
CA THR A 134 2.49 -10.21 19.57
C THR A 134 3.16 -10.88 18.37
N PHE A 135 3.19 -12.21 18.41
CA PHE A 135 3.77 -13.04 17.37
C PHE A 135 2.68 -13.88 16.70
N HIS A 136 2.67 -13.87 15.39
CA HIS A 136 1.78 -14.66 14.55
C HIS A 136 2.61 -15.55 13.62
N ARG A 137 2.14 -16.76 13.37
CA ARG A 137 2.74 -17.60 12.34
C ARG A 137 2.46 -16.98 10.97
N TYR A 138 3.42 -16.23 10.44
CA TYR A 138 3.25 -15.53 9.17
C TYR A 138 3.08 -16.52 8.02
N ASP A 139 2.10 -16.24 7.17
CA ASP A 139 1.83 -16.97 5.94
C ASP A 139 1.36 -15.96 4.88
N LEU A 140 2.00 -15.97 3.71
CA LEU A 140 1.76 -14.97 2.67
C LEU A 140 0.31 -14.91 2.19
N PHE A 141 -0.44 -16.02 2.31
CA PHE A 141 -1.80 -16.13 1.78
C PHE A 141 -2.86 -16.05 2.87
N THR A 142 -2.57 -16.54 4.07
CA THR A 142 -3.55 -16.74 5.13
C THR A 142 -3.28 -15.89 6.38
N ALA A 143 -2.03 -15.54 6.68
CA ALA A 143 -1.65 -14.76 7.86
C ALA A 143 -0.63 -13.67 7.47
N ASN A 144 -1.11 -12.72 6.66
CA ASN A 144 -0.31 -11.66 6.04
C ASN A 144 -0.69 -10.26 6.57
N CYS A 145 0.03 -9.26 6.08
CA CYS A 145 -0.16 -7.86 6.47
C CYS A 145 -1.57 -7.33 6.15
N TYR A 146 -2.22 -7.80 5.09
CA TYR A 146 -3.57 -7.37 4.70
C TYR A 146 -4.63 -7.80 5.73
N ARG A 147 -4.62 -9.08 6.13
CA ARG A 147 -5.52 -9.63 7.14
C ARG A 147 -5.39 -8.89 8.47
N HIS A 148 -4.16 -8.67 8.94
CA HIS A 148 -3.92 -7.96 10.20
C HIS A 148 -4.31 -6.49 10.13
N THR A 149 -3.99 -5.80 9.03
CA THR A 149 -4.43 -4.42 8.83
C THR A 149 -5.95 -4.33 8.84
N TRP A 150 -6.64 -5.25 8.17
CA TRP A 150 -8.11 -5.32 8.18
C TRP A 150 -8.69 -5.59 9.58
N ARG A 151 -8.05 -6.48 10.35
CA ARG A 151 -8.43 -6.77 11.74
C ARG A 151 -8.30 -5.53 12.62
N TRP A 152 -7.25 -4.73 12.49
CA TRP A 152 -7.15 -3.48 13.22
C TRP A 152 -8.22 -2.47 12.79
N LEU A 153 -8.54 -2.39 11.49
CA LEU A 153 -9.55 -1.47 10.96
C LEU A 153 -10.97 -1.80 11.43
N THR A 154 -11.31 -3.08 11.58
CA THR A 154 -12.70 -3.53 11.72
C THR A 154 -12.99 -4.37 12.97
N GLY A 155 -11.96 -4.89 13.63
CA GLY A 155 -12.07 -5.93 14.65
C GLY A 155 -12.41 -7.32 14.09
N LEU A 156 -12.62 -7.46 12.78
CA LEU A 156 -13.02 -8.71 12.15
C LEU A 156 -11.81 -9.46 11.61
N ASP A 157 -11.75 -10.75 11.91
CA ASP A 157 -10.73 -11.63 11.37
C ASP A 157 -11.21 -12.28 10.07
N ARG A 158 -10.48 -12.04 8.97
CA ARG A 158 -10.85 -12.51 7.63
C ARG A 158 -9.60 -12.79 6.80
N GLU A 159 -9.60 -13.90 6.08
CA GLU A 159 -8.57 -14.19 5.09
C GLU A 159 -8.62 -13.21 3.91
N ILE A 160 -7.45 -12.63 3.61
CA ILE A 160 -7.26 -11.68 2.51
C ILE A 160 -5.99 -12.09 1.79
N SER A 161 -6.10 -12.68 0.61
CA SER A 161 -4.98 -13.30 -0.10
C SER A 161 -4.27 -12.35 -1.07
N SER A 162 -4.84 -11.18 -1.34
CA SER A 162 -4.30 -10.21 -2.29
C SER A 162 -4.57 -8.77 -1.90
N PHE A 163 -3.74 -7.87 -2.44
CA PHE A 163 -3.94 -6.43 -2.31
C PHE A 163 -5.22 -5.94 -2.98
N GLU A 164 -5.60 -6.53 -4.11
CA GLU A 164 -6.87 -6.21 -4.78
C GLU A 164 -8.07 -6.54 -3.89
N GLN A 165 -8.06 -7.71 -3.25
CA GLN A 165 -9.10 -8.08 -2.28
C GLN A 165 -9.11 -7.14 -1.08
N PHE A 166 -7.94 -6.79 -0.54
CA PHE A 166 -7.82 -5.81 0.54
C PHE A 166 -8.43 -4.46 0.13
N ASN A 167 -8.07 -3.96 -1.05
CA ASN A 167 -8.57 -2.70 -1.59
C ASN A 167 -10.09 -2.72 -1.76
N ARG A 168 -10.67 -3.80 -2.29
CA ARG A 168 -12.12 -3.95 -2.42
C ARG A 168 -12.83 -3.88 -1.06
N LEU A 169 -12.28 -4.53 -0.03
CA LEU A 169 -12.84 -4.47 1.32
C LEU A 169 -12.74 -3.05 1.90
N LEU A 170 -11.60 -2.40 1.71
CA LEU A 170 -11.39 -1.02 2.15
C LEU A 170 -12.31 -0.03 1.43
N SER A 171 -12.50 -0.20 0.11
CA SER A 171 -13.46 0.55 -0.73
C SER A 171 -14.88 0.41 -0.20
N ALA A 172 -15.32 -0.82 0.06
CA ALA A 172 -16.65 -1.09 0.61
C ALA A 172 -16.85 -0.46 1.99
N GLN A 173 -15.83 -0.52 2.86
CA GLN A 173 -15.88 0.12 4.18
C GLN A 173 -15.92 1.64 4.08
N ALA A 174 -15.12 2.24 3.20
CA ALA A 174 -15.07 3.68 2.96
C ALA A 174 -16.25 4.20 2.12
N LYS A 175 -17.02 3.30 1.50
CA LYS A 175 -18.11 3.58 0.55
C LYS A 175 -17.66 4.45 -0.64
N GLN A 176 -16.43 4.25 -1.08
CA GLN A 176 -15.84 5.00 -2.19
C GLN A 176 -14.60 4.28 -2.75
N PRO A 177 -14.22 4.55 -4.02
CA PRO A 177 -12.95 4.06 -4.57
C PRO A 177 -11.75 4.55 -3.75
N ILE A 178 -10.76 3.69 -3.60
CA ILE A 178 -9.52 4.01 -2.89
C ILE A 178 -8.47 4.55 -3.86
N TYR A 179 -7.86 5.66 -3.49
CA TYR A 179 -6.76 6.29 -4.21
C TYR A 179 -5.49 6.16 -3.39
N TRP A 180 -4.50 5.42 -3.90
CA TRP A 180 -3.23 5.23 -3.21
C TRP A 180 -2.24 6.32 -3.64
N ASP A 181 -2.28 7.44 -2.93
CA ASP A 181 -1.46 8.62 -3.22
C ASP A 181 -0.17 8.64 -2.38
N ARG A 182 0.86 9.30 -2.89
CA ARG A 182 2.16 9.31 -2.22
C ARG A 182 2.10 10.13 -0.93
N ALA A 183 2.63 9.56 0.15
CA ALA A 183 2.80 10.24 1.42
C ALA A 183 3.79 11.41 1.29
N HIS A 184 3.44 12.54 1.89
CA HIS A 184 4.36 13.61 2.19
C HIS A 184 5.03 13.32 3.54
N LEU A 185 6.23 12.74 3.49
CA LEU A 185 6.99 12.43 4.69
C LEU A 185 7.70 13.69 5.22
N PRO A 186 7.70 13.95 6.54
CA PRO A 186 8.43 15.07 7.11
C PRO A 186 9.92 14.99 6.79
N SER A 187 10.56 16.13 6.51
CA SER A 187 11.96 16.25 6.08
C SER A 187 13.02 15.84 7.12
N ARG A 188 12.63 15.31 8.29
CA ARG A 188 13.55 14.89 9.37
C ARG A 188 14.26 13.55 9.11
N LEU A 189 14.33 13.09 7.86
CA LEU A 189 14.95 11.81 7.50
C LEU A 189 16.44 11.91 7.12
N ASN A 190 17.04 13.11 7.19
CA ASN A 190 18.42 13.37 6.73
C ASN A 190 19.49 13.42 7.85
N HIS A 191 19.15 13.22 9.11
CA HIS A 191 20.12 13.34 10.21
C HIS A 191 19.99 12.20 11.22
N LEU A 192 20.34 10.98 10.83
CA LEU A 192 20.82 9.89 11.68
C LEU A 192 21.51 8.84 10.81
#